data_AF-K6FMC5-F1
#
_entry.id   AF-K6FMC5-F1
#
_cell.length_a   1.000
_cell.length_b   1.000
_cell.length_c   1.000
_cell.angle_alpha   90.00
_cell.angle_beta   90.00
_cell.angle_gamma   90.00
#
_symmetry.space_group_name_H-M   'P 1'
#
loop_
_entity.id
_entity.type
_entity.pdbx_description
1 polymer ?
#
loop_
_entity_poly.entity_id
_entity_poly.type
_entity_poly.pdbx_seq_one_letter_code
_entity_poly.pdbx_strand_id
1 'polypeptide(L)'
;MEQPTHPTAAPTAGPGPATGAAPGPDAGSDPGIAGLESVFSDLEARLDALIEARLENLEARRAASQRAELAQRFAAEHPDFETLRENGALAARQRENPLLGEVGAYFAHHLAEAGKASQEEAARVRQDALAEGEARAMERLRARRGSVALDAPAAAPRRGRADDPQLEAPDRFGGVHAVLAARMAARRRDAGL
;
A
#
# COMPACT_ATOMS: atom_id res chain seq x y z
N MET A 1 25.59 25.36 -25.82
CA MET A 1 26.63 24.38 -26.17
C MET A 1 27.47 24.16 -24.94
N GLU A 2 27.13 23.16 -24.12
CA GLU A 2 27.99 22.75 -23.01
C GLU A 2 27.87 21.22 -22.89
N GLN A 3 28.97 20.53 -23.21
CA GLN A 3 29.14 19.10 -22.97
C GLN A 3 29.72 18.90 -21.56
N PRO A 4 29.29 17.88 -20.82
CA PRO A 4 30.13 17.26 -19.81
C PRO A 4 30.76 15.98 -20.37
N THR A 5 32.09 16.00 -20.39
CA THR A 5 33.00 14.88 -20.57
C THR A 5 33.11 14.05 -19.28
N HIS A 6 33.72 12.86 -19.40
CA HIS A 6 34.28 11.94 -18.38
C HIS A 6 33.64 10.52 -18.42
N PRO A 7 34.36 9.46 -18.00
CA PRO A 7 35.61 8.98 -18.59
C PRO A 7 35.62 7.44 -18.79
N THR A 8 36.50 6.98 -19.68
CA THR A 8 36.88 5.57 -19.87
C THR A 8 37.45 4.97 -18.57
N ALA A 9 36.78 3.93 -18.05
CA ALA A 9 37.33 3.08 -17.00
C ALA A 9 38.09 1.90 -17.63
N ALA A 10 39.40 1.85 -17.40
CA ALA A 10 40.25 0.70 -17.68
C ALA A 10 40.13 -0.35 -16.56
N PRO A 11 40.23 -1.67 -16.84
CA PRO A 11 40.25 -2.69 -15.81
C PRO A 11 41.63 -2.88 -15.17
N THR A 12 41.59 -3.01 -13.85
CA THR A 12 42.68 -3.25 -12.89
C THR A 12 43.36 -4.62 -13.09
N ALA A 13 44.68 -4.66 -12.94
CA ALA A 13 45.53 -5.83 -13.03
C ALA A 13 45.77 -6.53 -11.67
N GLY A 14 45.95 -7.86 -11.71
CA GLY A 14 46.70 -8.69 -10.74
C GLY A 14 45.88 -9.79 -10.03
N PRO A 15 46.44 -10.96 -9.67
CA PRO A 15 47.86 -11.38 -9.67
C PRO A 15 48.16 -12.64 -10.54
N GLY A 16 49.43 -12.85 -10.89
CA GLY A 16 49.88 -13.99 -11.71
C GLY A 16 50.14 -15.28 -10.92
N PRO A 17 50.40 -16.40 -11.63
CA PRO A 17 51.13 -17.53 -11.07
C PRO A 17 52.48 -17.71 -11.78
N ALA A 18 53.53 -17.85 -10.98
CA ALA A 18 54.77 -18.51 -11.38
C ALA A 18 54.61 -20.01 -11.15
N THR A 19 54.73 -20.83 -12.20
CA THR A 19 55.31 -22.17 -12.09
C THR A 19 55.61 -22.71 -13.48
N GLY A 20 56.90 -22.98 -13.72
CA GLY A 20 57.35 -23.65 -14.92
C GLY A 20 56.91 -25.10 -14.95
N ALA A 21 56.56 -25.56 -16.14
CA ALA A 21 56.80 -26.91 -16.61
C ALA A 21 56.54 -26.88 -18.13
N ALA A 22 57.59 -27.05 -18.93
CA ALA A 22 57.43 -27.38 -20.32
C ALA A 22 57.02 -28.86 -20.43
N PRO A 23 55.95 -29.16 -21.20
CA PRO A 23 55.97 -30.24 -22.17
C PRO A 23 55.98 -29.57 -23.55
N GLY A 24 56.98 -29.85 -24.39
CA GLY A 24 56.80 -30.83 -25.45
C GLY A 24 55.93 -30.25 -26.56
N PRO A 25 56.46 -29.96 -27.78
CA PRO A 25 55.62 -29.55 -28.88
C PRO A 25 54.82 -30.77 -29.32
N ASP A 26 53.61 -30.94 -28.76
CA ASP A 26 52.65 -31.87 -29.31
C ASP A 26 52.27 -31.35 -30.69
N ALA A 27 52.88 -32.03 -31.66
CA ALA A 27 52.51 -31.99 -33.05
C ALA A 27 51.02 -32.35 -33.19
N GLY A 28 50.31 -31.53 -33.96
CA GLY A 28 49.14 -31.98 -34.72
C GLY A 28 47.90 -32.33 -33.91
N SER A 29 47.17 -31.31 -33.46
CA SER A 29 45.71 -31.34 -33.67
C SER A 29 45.40 -30.34 -34.76
N ASP A 30 45.67 -30.76 -35.99
CA ASP A 30 44.93 -30.25 -37.13
C ASP A 30 43.47 -30.55 -36.79
N PRO A 31 42.58 -29.56 -36.61
CA PRO A 31 41.17 -29.85 -36.40
C PRO A 31 40.70 -30.50 -37.69
N GLY A 32 40.73 -31.84 -37.72
CA GLY A 32 40.22 -32.60 -38.84
C GLY A 32 38.76 -32.22 -39.10
N ILE A 33 38.22 -32.68 -40.22
CA ILE A 33 36.87 -32.34 -40.73
C ILE A 33 35.78 -32.33 -39.61
N ALA A 34 35.85 -33.26 -38.64
CA ALA A 34 34.95 -33.33 -37.49
C ALA A 34 35.01 -32.13 -36.52
N GLY A 35 36.18 -31.51 -36.31
CA GLY A 35 36.32 -30.30 -35.50
C GLY A 35 35.79 -29.05 -36.19
N LEU A 36 35.79 -29.05 -37.53
CA LEU A 36 35.12 -28.01 -38.31
C LEU A 36 33.61 -28.17 -38.25
N GLU A 37 33.08 -29.40 -38.32
CA GLU A 37 31.65 -29.70 -38.18
C GLU A 37 31.09 -29.20 -36.83
N SER A 38 31.82 -29.34 -35.72
CA SER A 38 31.37 -28.78 -34.43
C SER A 38 31.35 -27.24 -34.43
N VAL A 39 32.33 -26.60 -35.08
CA VAL A 39 32.37 -25.14 -35.19
C VAL A 39 31.21 -24.64 -36.08
N PHE A 40 30.89 -25.36 -37.16
CA PHE A 40 29.74 -25.04 -38.00
C PHE A 40 28.42 -25.23 -37.25
N SER A 41 28.27 -26.30 -36.47
CA SER A 41 27.07 -26.53 -35.64
C SER A 41 26.90 -25.44 -34.57
N ASP A 42 27.98 -25.02 -33.91
CA ASP A 42 27.96 -23.91 -32.95
C ASP A 42 27.63 -22.57 -33.63
N LEU A 43 28.11 -22.37 -34.87
CA LEU A 43 27.83 -21.18 -35.66
C LEU A 43 26.35 -21.15 -36.09
N GLU A 44 25.82 -22.28 -36.55
CA GLU A 44 24.40 -22.45 -36.89
C GLU A 44 23.50 -22.17 -35.69
N ALA A 45 23.78 -22.76 -34.53
CA ALA A 45 23.02 -22.51 -33.31
C ALA A 45 23.05 -21.03 -32.88
N ARG A 46 24.20 -20.34 -33.06
CA ARG A 46 24.31 -18.90 -32.80
C ARG A 46 23.55 -18.05 -33.83
N LEU A 47 23.55 -18.47 -35.09
CA LEU A 47 22.80 -17.78 -36.14
C LEU A 47 21.29 -17.93 -35.91
N ASP A 48 20.82 -19.13 -35.57
CA ASP A 48 19.41 -19.38 -35.24
C ASP A 48 18.98 -18.53 -34.03
N ALA A 49 19.76 -18.51 -32.95
CA ALA A 49 19.47 -17.68 -31.79
C ALA A 49 19.47 -16.16 -32.12
N LEU A 50 20.35 -15.71 -33.01
CA LEU A 50 20.37 -14.32 -33.48
C LEU A 50 19.16 -14.00 -34.35
N ILE A 51 18.73 -14.94 -35.20
CA ILE A 51 17.54 -14.79 -36.03
C ILE A 51 16.29 -14.73 -35.15
N GLU A 52 16.14 -15.64 -34.19
CA GLU A 52 15.03 -15.63 -33.22
C GLU A 52 14.99 -14.30 -32.44
N ALA A 53 16.11 -13.88 -31.85
CA ALA A 53 16.16 -12.61 -31.11
C ALA A 53 15.84 -11.38 -31.99
N ARG A 54 16.21 -11.42 -33.28
CA ARG A 54 15.86 -10.36 -34.24
C ARG A 54 14.39 -10.39 -34.61
N LEU A 55 13.80 -11.57 -34.81
CA LEU A 55 12.38 -11.73 -35.08
C LEU A 55 11.55 -11.23 -33.89
N GLU A 56 11.90 -11.62 -32.67
CA GLU A 56 11.25 -11.13 -31.44
C GLU A 56 11.32 -9.60 -31.34
N ASN A 57 12.48 -8.99 -31.65
CA ASN A 57 12.62 -7.54 -31.62
C ASN A 57 11.76 -6.86 -32.69
N LEU A 58 11.68 -7.43 -33.90
CA LEU A 58 10.82 -6.90 -34.97
C LEU A 58 9.34 -7.02 -34.61
N GLU A 59 8.93 -8.14 -34.02
CA GLU A 59 7.57 -8.33 -33.53
C GLU A 59 7.24 -7.34 -32.40
N ALA A 60 8.14 -7.16 -31.45
CA ALA A 60 7.97 -6.16 -30.38
C ALA A 60 7.84 -4.74 -30.94
N ARG A 61 8.67 -4.38 -31.94
CA ARG A 61 8.57 -3.08 -32.63
C ARG A 61 7.25 -2.92 -33.38
N ARG A 62 6.79 -3.96 -34.06
CA ARG A 62 5.52 -3.96 -34.80
C ARG A 62 4.33 -3.85 -33.84
N ALA A 63 4.36 -4.57 -32.72
CA ALA A 63 3.34 -4.45 -31.69
C ALA A 63 3.33 -3.05 -31.07
N ALA A 64 4.49 -2.46 -30.82
CA ALA A 64 4.60 -1.09 -30.33
C ALA A 64 4.06 -0.04 -31.33
N SER A 65 4.38 -0.18 -32.63
CA SER A 65 3.87 0.74 -33.65
C SER A 65 2.35 0.62 -33.82
N GLN A 66 1.81 -0.61 -33.81
CA GLN A 66 0.36 -0.83 -33.86
C GLN A 66 -0.35 -0.22 -32.65
N ARG A 67 0.22 -0.36 -31.45
CA ARG A 67 -0.33 0.29 -30.25
C ARG A 67 -0.32 1.81 -30.37
N ALA A 68 0.76 2.39 -30.89
CA ALA A 68 0.85 3.84 -31.11
C ALA A 68 -0.18 4.34 -32.13
N GLU A 69 -0.38 3.61 -33.23
CA GLU A 69 -1.43 3.93 -34.22
C GLU A 69 -2.84 3.86 -33.62
N LEU A 70 -3.12 2.82 -32.83
CA LEU A 70 -4.41 2.68 -32.14
C LEU A 70 -4.61 3.81 -31.12
N ALA A 71 -3.57 4.19 -30.38
CA ALA A 71 -3.62 5.32 -29.46
C ALA A 71 -3.91 6.65 -30.18
N GLN A 72 -3.31 6.87 -31.36
CA GLN A 72 -3.59 8.07 -32.17
C GLN A 72 -5.03 8.10 -32.69
N ARG A 73 -5.56 6.96 -33.16
CA ARG A 73 -6.98 6.85 -33.54
C ARG A 73 -7.89 7.12 -32.35
N PHE A 74 -7.54 6.58 -31.20
CA PHE A 74 -8.29 6.81 -29.96
C PHE A 74 -8.25 8.28 -29.53
N ALA A 75 -7.10 8.94 -29.61
CA ALA A 75 -6.96 10.37 -29.34
C ALA A 75 -7.79 11.24 -30.29
N ALA A 76 -7.99 10.81 -31.53
CA ALA A 76 -8.87 11.49 -32.48
C ALA A 76 -10.35 11.38 -32.10
N GLU A 77 -10.75 10.26 -31.48
CA GLU A 77 -12.11 10.03 -30.98
C GLU A 77 -12.35 10.67 -29.59
N HIS A 78 -11.29 10.81 -28.79
CA HIS A 78 -11.29 11.31 -27.42
C HIS A 78 -10.25 12.43 -27.24
N PRO A 79 -10.61 13.70 -27.48
CA PRO A 79 -9.64 14.81 -27.45
C PRO A 79 -9.07 15.11 -26.06
N ASP A 80 -9.77 14.70 -25.01
CA ASP A 80 -9.34 14.76 -23.61
C ASP A 80 -8.24 13.75 -23.27
N PHE A 81 -8.12 12.67 -24.03
CA PHE A 81 -7.08 11.64 -23.85
C PHE A 81 -5.66 12.22 -23.84
N GLU A 82 -5.35 13.10 -24.79
CA GLU A 82 -4.01 13.73 -24.89
C GLU A 82 -3.72 14.61 -23.67
N THR A 83 -4.71 15.38 -23.22
CA THR A 83 -4.55 16.22 -22.02
C THR A 83 -4.33 15.38 -20.77
N LEU A 84 -5.01 14.24 -20.63
CA LEU A 84 -4.83 13.32 -19.50
C LEU A 84 -3.48 12.61 -19.54
N ARG A 85 -2.96 12.35 -20.75
CA ARG A 85 -1.63 11.79 -20.97
C ARG A 85 -0.54 12.80 -20.58
N GLU A 86 -0.64 14.04 -21.05
CA GLU A 86 0.30 15.12 -20.75
C GLU A 86 0.32 15.49 -19.26
N ASN A 87 -0.86 15.54 -18.63
CA ASN A 87 -1.00 15.81 -17.19
C ASN A 87 -0.51 14.64 -16.31
N GLY A 88 -0.14 13.51 -16.90
CA GLY A 88 0.35 12.33 -16.18
C GLY A 88 -0.72 11.56 -15.40
N ALA A 89 -2.00 11.90 -15.57
CA ALA A 89 -3.11 11.22 -14.90
C ALA A 89 -3.20 9.75 -15.31
N LEU A 90 -2.95 9.45 -16.59
CA LEU A 90 -2.91 8.08 -17.10
C LEU A 90 -1.71 7.30 -16.52
N ALA A 91 -0.54 7.94 -16.43
CA ALA A 91 0.65 7.33 -15.84
C ALA A 91 0.46 7.03 -14.34
N ALA A 92 -0.26 7.88 -13.61
CA ALA A 92 -0.61 7.60 -12.22
C ALA A 92 -1.49 6.35 -12.10
N ARG A 93 -2.50 6.19 -12.97
CA ARG A 93 -3.35 4.99 -13.03
C ARG A 93 -2.59 3.72 -13.40
N GLN A 94 -1.60 3.82 -14.29
CA GLN A 94 -0.74 2.69 -14.62
C GLN A 94 0.17 2.26 -13.48
N ARG A 95 0.62 3.20 -12.62
CA ARG A 95 1.38 2.85 -11.41
C ARG A 95 0.52 2.10 -10.40
N GLU A 96 -0.75 2.48 -10.28
CA GLU A 96 -1.72 1.78 -9.43
C GLU A 96 -2.05 0.39 -9.98
N ASN A 97 -2.12 0.23 -11.31
CA ASN A 97 -2.34 -1.04 -11.97
C ASN A 97 -1.47 -1.20 -13.23
N PRO A 98 -0.33 -1.90 -13.13
CA PRO A 98 0.62 -2.07 -14.24
C PRO A 98 0.07 -2.88 -15.42
N LEU A 99 -1.04 -3.60 -15.24
CA LEU A 99 -1.68 -4.37 -16.30
C LEU A 99 -2.50 -3.48 -17.26
N LEU A 100 -2.80 -2.25 -16.86
CA LEU A 100 -3.54 -1.31 -17.69
C LEU A 100 -2.61 -0.69 -18.74
N GLY A 101 -2.96 -0.86 -20.02
CA GLY A 101 -2.42 -0.02 -21.08
C GLY A 101 -2.94 1.42 -20.98
N GLU A 102 -2.43 2.33 -21.80
CA GLU A 102 -2.81 3.77 -21.77
C GLU A 102 -4.32 4.00 -21.95
N VAL A 103 -4.96 3.29 -22.88
CA VAL A 103 -6.42 3.36 -23.08
C VAL A 103 -7.20 2.77 -21.89
N GLY A 104 -6.71 1.69 -21.29
CA GLY A 104 -7.32 1.12 -20.08
C GLY A 104 -7.22 2.06 -18.90
N ALA A 105 -6.09 2.75 -18.75
CA ALA A 105 -5.88 3.78 -17.74
C ALA A 105 -6.84 4.97 -17.94
N TYR A 106 -7.15 5.32 -19.19
CA TYR A 106 -8.13 6.36 -19.51
C TYR A 106 -9.54 5.99 -19.03
N PHE A 107 -10.03 4.80 -19.34
CA PHE A 107 -11.34 4.37 -18.85
C PHE A 107 -11.37 4.22 -17.32
N ALA A 108 -10.28 3.74 -16.71
CA ALA A 108 -10.16 3.67 -15.26
C ALA A 108 -10.21 5.07 -14.62
N HIS A 109 -9.61 6.08 -15.25
CA HIS A 109 -9.68 7.47 -14.82
C HIS A 109 -11.13 7.97 -14.79
N HIS A 110 -11.86 7.85 -15.91
CA HIS A 110 -13.26 8.30 -15.98
C HIS A 110 -14.19 7.53 -15.05
N LEU A 111 -13.98 6.22 -14.89
CA LEU A 111 -14.78 5.42 -13.96
C LEU A 111 -14.54 5.86 -12.52
N ALA A 112 -13.29 6.15 -12.15
CA ALA A 112 -12.97 6.68 -10.85
C ALA A 112 -13.54 8.09 -10.63
N GLU A 113 -13.51 8.96 -11.63
CA GLU A 113 -14.14 10.28 -11.55
C GLU A 113 -15.66 10.20 -11.38
N ALA A 114 -16.32 9.36 -12.15
CA ALA A 114 -17.76 9.09 -11.99
C ALA A 114 -18.08 8.51 -10.59
N GLY A 115 -17.17 7.70 -10.04
CA GLY A 115 -17.27 7.14 -8.70
C GLY A 115 -17.07 8.15 -7.56
N LYS A 116 -16.42 9.30 -7.78
CA LYS A 116 -16.18 10.29 -6.71
C LYS A 116 -17.50 10.86 -6.17
N ALA A 117 -18.43 11.21 -7.05
CA ALA A 117 -19.73 11.76 -6.65
C ALA A 117 -20.52 10.77 -5.77
N SER A 118 -20.57 9.49 -6.17
CA SER A 118 -21.27 8.46 -5.39
C SER A 118 -20.54 8.11 -4.09
N GLN A 119 -19.20 8.19 -4.06
CA GLN A 119 -18.43 8.01 -2.83
C GLN A 119 -18.63 9.16 -1.84
N GLU A 120 -18.73 10.39 -2.32
CA GLU A 120 -19.02 11.57 -1.50
C GLU A 120 -20.44 11.47 -0.89
N GLU A 121 -21.43 11.09 -1.69
CA GLU A 121 -22.79 10.82 -1.21
C GLU A 121 -22.81 9.69 -0.18
N ALA A 122 -22.13 8.57 -0.46
CA ALA A 122 -22.02 7.45 0.48
C ALA A 122 -21.24 7.83 1.76
N ALA A 123 -20.29 8.77 1.69
CA ALA A 123 -19.59 9.28 2.87
C ALA A 123 -20.52 10.15 3.73
N ARG A 124 -21.32 11.03 3.10
CA ARG A 124 -22.32 11.85 3.81
C ARG A 124 -23.37 10.97 4.49
N VAL A 125 -23.95 10.02 3.77
CA VAL A 125 -24.94 9.07 4.34
C VAL A 125 -24.35 8.28 5.52
N ARG A 126 -23.07 7.90 5.45
CA ARG A 126 -22.39 7.24 6.58
C ARG A 126 -22.22 8.16 7.78
N GLN A 127 -21.84 9.42 7.57
CA GLN A 127 -21.72 10.40 8.64
C GLN A 127 -23.07 10.69 9.30
N ASP A 128 -24.12 10.86 8.51
CA ASP A 128 -25.48 11.09 9.01
C ASP A 128 -26.00 9.89 9.82
N ALA A 129 -25.77 8.68 9.32
CA ALA A 129 -26.14 7.44 10.03
C ALA A 129 -25.40 7.28 11.37
N LEU A 130 -24.12 7.68 11.43
CA LEU A 130 -23.35 7.69 12.68
C LEU A 130 -23.90 8.72 13.67
N ALA A 131 -24.18 9.94 13.22
CA ALA A 131 -24.75 11.00 14.05
C ALA A 131 -26.13 10.63 14.61
N GLU A 132 -27.01 10.04 13.77
CA GLU A 132 -28.30 9.52 14.22
C GLU A 132 -28.14 8.37 15.22
N GLY A 133 -27.18 7.47 14.99
CA GLY A 133 -26.85 6.38 15.90
C GLY A 133 -26.43 6.89 17.28
N GLU A 134 -25.55 7.89 17.33
CA GLU A 134 -25.12 8.55 18.56
C GLU A 134 -26.27 9.27 19.27
N ALA A 135 -27.11 10.00 18.53
CA ALA A 135 -28.27 10.69 19.08
C ALA A 135 -29.24 9.70 19.74
N ARG A 136 -29.57 8.60 19.05
CA ARG A 136 -30.43 7.54 19.58
C ARG A 136 -29.80 6.83 20.79
N ALA A 137 -28.48 6.64 20.80
CA ALA A 137 -27.77 6.05 21.94
C ALA A 137 -27.81 6.98 23.17
N MET A 138 -27.57 8.27 22.97
CA MET A 138 -27.68 9.30 24.01
C MET A 138 -29.09 9.42 24.57
N GLU A 139 -30.11 9.38 23.71
CA GLU A 139 -31.51 9.38 24.13
C GLU A 139 -31.82 8.14 24.99
N ARG A 140 -31.40 6.94 24.57
CA ARG A 140 -31.55 5.72 25.37
C ARG A 140 -30.84 5.80 26.71
N LEU A 141 -29.64 6.39 26.76
CA LEU A 141 -28.90 6.61 28.01
C LEU A 141 -29.64 7.59 28.93
N ARG A 142 -30.17 8.69 28.40
CA ARG A 142 -30.99 9.65 29.17
C ARG A 142 -32.27 8.98 29.68
N ALA A 143 -32.98 8.23 28.84
CA ALA A 143 -34.18 7.50 29.22
C ALA A 143 -33.90 6.46 30.32
N ARG A 144 -32.82 5.67 30.19
CA ARG A 144 -32.39 4.73 31.24
C ARG A 144 -32.02 5.43 32.55
N ARG A 145 -31.34 6.59 32.50
CA ARG A 145 -31.05 7.37 33.71
C ARG A 145 -32.33 7.91 34.36
N GLY A 146 -33.28 8.35 33.55
CA GLY A 146 -34.59 8.81 34.02
C GLY A 146 -35.42 7.70 34.66
N SER A 147 -35.44 6.49 34.09
CA SER A 147 -36.16 5.34 34.66
C SER A 147 -35.54 4.89 35.98
N VAL A 148 -34.21 4.84 36.10
CA VAL A 148 -33.53 4.53 37.37
C VAL A 148 -33.85 5.57 38.46
N ALA A 149 -34.08 6.84 38.11
CA ALA A 149 -34.47 7.86 39.06
C ALA A 149 -35.93 7.74 39.54
N LEU A 150 -36.82 7.16 38.72
CA LEU A 150 -38.23 6.93 39.06
C LEU A 150 -38.46 5.60 39.79
N ASP A 151 -37.66 4.57 39.48
CA ASP A 151 -37.71 3.24 40.11
C ASP A 151 -36.86 3.17 41.40
N ALA A 152 -36.10 4.22 41.69
CA ALA A 152 -35.50 4.38 43.00
C ALA A 152 -36.63 4.63 44.01
N PRO A 153 -36.82 3.75 45.02
CA PRO A 153 -37.75 4.06 46.09
C PRO A 153 -37.34 5.39 46.69
N ALA A 154 -38.32 6.23 47.07
CA ALA A 154 -38.10 7.48 47.78
C ALA A 154 -37.45 7.17 49.15
N ALA A 155 -36.18 6.80 49.14
CA ALA A 155 -35.34 6.76 50.30
C ALA A 155 -35.20 8.23 50.69
N ALA A 156 -35.90 8.58 51.78
CA ALA A 156 -35.81 9.88 52.40
C ALA A 156 -34.36 10.37 52.34
N PRO A 157 -34.10 11.61 51.90
CA PRO A 157 -32.76 12.14 51.93
C PRO A 157 -32.30 12.07 53.39
N ARG A 158 -31.43 11.11 53.71
CA ARG A 158 -30.62 11.16 54.93
C ARG A 158 -29.71 12.38 54.74
N ARG A 159 -30.27 13.56 55.05
CA ARG A 159 -29.55 14.80 55.26
C ARG A 159 -28.37 14.47 56.15
N GLY A 160 -27.23 15.03 55.77
CA GLY A 160 -25.92 14.73 56.31
C GLY A 160 -25.93 14.41 57.80
N ARG A 161 -25.36 13.25 58.11
CA ARG A 161 -24.65 13.07 59.36
C ARG A 161 -23.48 14.05 59.27
N ALA A 162 -23.70 15.26 59.75
CA ALA A 162 -22.73 16.35 59.71
C ALA A 162 -21.54 16.10 60.66
N ASP A 163 -21.59 15.03 61.46
CA ASP A 163 -20.59 14.67 62.45
C ASP A 163 -20.07 13.24 62.21
N ASP A 164 -19.45 12.99 61.05
CA ASP A 164 -18.73 11.73 60.82
C ASP A 164 -17.23 11.93 61.08
N PRO A 165 -16.70 11.48 62.24
CA PRO A 165 -15.33 11.76 62.69
C PRO A 165 -14.24 11.18 61.76
N GLN A 166 -14.63 10.31 60.83
CA GLN A 166 -13.74 9.70 59.84
C GLN A 166 -13.37 10.64 58.69
N LEU A 167 -14.21 11.63 58.40
CA LEU A 167 -13.94 12.65 57.38
C LEU A 167 -13.19 13.86 57.95
N GLU A 168 -13.27 14.08 59.26
CA GLU A 168 -12.50 15.14 59.95
C GLU A 168 -11.02 14.77 60.15
N ALA A 169 -10.70 13.46 60.23
CA ALA A 169 -9.33 12.97 60.36
C ALA A 169 -9.05 11.79 59.41
N PRO A 170 -9.07 12.00 58.09
CA PRO A 170 -8.96 10.92 57.10
C PRO A 170 -7.62 10.17 57.19
N ASP A 171 -6.56 10.82 57.65
CA ASP A 171 -5.23 10.22 57.78
C ASP A 171 -5.18 9.08 58.81
N ARG A 172 -6.08 9.10 59.81
CA ARG A 172 -6.22 8.00 60.79
C ARG A 172 -6.87 6.75 60.18
N PHE A 173 -7.48 6.90 59.00
CA PHE A 173 -8.22 5.85 58.30
C PHE A 173 -7.62 5.53 56.93
N GLY A 174 -6.33 5.83 56.73
CA GLY A 174 -5.62 5.53 55.48
C GLY A 174 -5.82 6.56 54.36
N GLY A 175 -6.25 7.77 54.72
CA GLY A 175 -6.45 8.89 53.80
C GLY A 175 -7.85 8.96 53.20
N VAL A 176 -8.14 10.08 52.53
CA VAL A 176 -9.48 10.42 52.03
C VAL A 176 -10.03 9.36 51.06
N HIS A 177 -9.16 8.79 50.22
CA HIS A 177 -9.55 7.76 49.25
C HIS A 177 -9.97 6.44 49.91
N ALA A 178 -9.30 6.03 50.99
CA ALA A 178 -9.65 4.83 51.73
C ALA A 178 -11.02 4.98 52.43
N VAL A 179 -11.25 6.13 53.05
CA VAL A 179 -12.55 6.46 53.68
C VAL A 179 -13.67 6.47 52.65
N LEU A 180 -13.45 7.08 51.47
CA LEU A 180 -14.44 7.09 50.39
C LEU A 180 -14.69 5.69 49.82
N ALA A 181 -13.65 4.88 49.61
CA ALA A 181 -13.78 3.52 49.12
C ALA A 181 -14.55 2.62 50.11
N ALA A 182 -14.22 2.69 51.41
CA ALA A 182 -14.93 1.98 52.46
C ALA A 182 -16.41 2.38 52.51
N ARG A 183 -16.71 3.67 52.33
CA ARG A 183 -18.09 4.19 52.28
C ARG A 183 -18.85 3.67 51.06
N MET A 184 -18.21 3.62 49.90
CA MET A 184 -18.81 3.07 48.68
C MET A 184 -19.05 1.56 48.83
N ALA A 185 -18.14 0.83 49.47
CA ALA A 185 -18.30 -0.60 49.76
C ALA A 185 -19.43 -0.87 50.76
N ALA A 186 -19.57 -0.05 51.81
CA ALA A 186 -20.69 -0.14 52.75
C ALA A 186 -22.03 0.12 52.07
N ARG A 187 -22.11 1.14 51.20
CA ARG A 187 -23.32 1.40 50.40
C ARG A 187 -23.70 0.26 49.48
N ARG A 188 -22.72 -0.44 48.89
CA ARG A 188 -22.99 -1.63 48.05
C ARG A 188 -23.59 -2.75 48.88
N ARG A 189 -23.00 -3.04 50.05
CA ARG A 189 -23.53 -4.04 51.00
C ARG A 189 -24.95 -3.72 51.47
N ASP A 190 -25.22 -2.46 51.81
CA ASP A 190 -26.57 -2.02 52.23
C ASP A 190 -27.60 -2.11 51.09
N ALA A 191 -27.14 -2.03 49.84
CA ALA A 191 -27.95 -2.23 48.65
C ALA A 191 -28.05 -3.70 48.20
N GLY A 192 -27.47 -4.64 48.94
CA GLY A 192 -27.50 -6.08 48.62
C GLY A 192 -26.58 -6.51 47.46
N LEU A 193 -25.56 -5.71 47.14
CA LEU A 193 -24.49 -6.01 46.18
C LEU A 193 -23.20 -6.43 46.89
#